data_AF-A0A8S2UFK1-F1
#
_entry.id   AF-A0A8S2UFK1-F1
#
_cell.length_a   1.000
_cell.length_b   1.000
_cell.length_c   1.000
_cell.angle_alpha   90.00
_cell.angle_beta   90.00
_cell.angle_gamma   90.00
#
_symmetry.space_group_name_H-M   'P 1'
#
loop_
_entity.id
_entity.type
_entity.pdbx_description
1 polymer ?
#
loop_
_entity_poly.entity_id
_entity_poly.type
_entity_poly.pdbx_seq_one_letter_code
_entity_poly.pdbx_strand_id
1 'polypeptide(L)' 'CQPSAGVHIVLPDYYSPTNMGLLDPNTSDGRVIFFLPWQKHTMAGTTDTSCEVTDYPSPSTEDVYFILDEIKNYLSS' A
#
# COMPACT_ATOMS: atom_id res chain seq x y z
N CYS A 1 23.09 -10.16 -0.66
CA CYS A 1 21.79 -9.68 -1.17
C CYS A 1 20.72 -10.17 -0.22
N GLN A 2 19.82 -9.29 0.23
CA GLN A 2 18.72 -9.62 1.14
C GLN A 2 17.40 -9.40 0.38
N PRO A 3 16.45 -10.34 0.43
CA PRO A 3 15.14 -10.15 -0.20
C PRO A 3 14.29 -9.18 0.61
N SER A 4 13.31 -8.57 -0.06
CA SER A 4 12.33 -7.67 0.56
C SER A 4 10.91 -8.18 0.32
N ALA A 5 10.07 -8.00 1.34
CA ALA A 5 8.63 -8.21 1.27
C ALA A 5 7.92 -6.87 1.07
N GLY A 6 6.92 -6.89 0.19
CA GLY A 6 6.02 -5.76 -0.04
C GLY A 6 4.57 -6.18 0.13
N VAL A 7 3.81 -5.35 0.85
CA VAL A 7 2.39 -5.58 1.14
C VAL A 7 1.52 -4.62 0.34
N HIS A 8 0.31 -5.05 0.00
CA HIS A 8 -0.76 -4.21 -0.54
C HIS A 8 -2.05 -4.49 0.23
N ILE A 9 -2.87 -3.47 0.43
CA ILE A 9 -4.22 -3.61 1.01
C ILE A 9 -5.27 -3.26 -0.03
N VAL A 10 -6.48 -3.81 0.15
CA VAL A 10 -7.63 -3.54 -0.72
C VAL A 10 -8.65 -2.72 0.07
N LEU A 11 -9.01 -1.57 -0.49
CA LEU A 11 -9.95 -0.61 0.05
C LEU A 11 -11.17 -0.50 -0.88
N PRO A 12 -12.29 0.06 -0.40
CA PRO A 12 -13.39 0.46 -1.27
C PRO A 12 -12.98 1.33 -2.47
N ASP A 13 -13.81 1.33 -3.52
CA ASP A 13 -13.54 2.03 -4.78
C ASP A 13 -13.41 3.55 -4.64
N TYR A 14 -14.13 4.17 -3.71
CA TYR A 14 -14.15 5.63 -3.54
C TYR A 14 -12.82 6.24 -3.06
N TYR A 15 -11.80 5.42 -2.78
CA TYR A 15 -10.44 5.88 -2.44
C TYR A 15 -9.51 6.06 -3.65
N SER A 16 -9.97 5.78 -4.88
CA SER A 16 -9.24 6.13 -6.09
C SER A 16 -10.19 6.54 -7.23
N PRO A 17 -9.74 7.39 -8.16
CA PRO A 17 -10.49 7.63 -9.39
C PRO A 17 -10.69 6.33 -10.17
N THR A 18 -11.91 6.07 -10.66
CA THR A 18 -12.28 4.79 -11.29
C THR A 18 -11.38 4.36 -12.45
N ASN A 19 -10.77 5.32 -13.16
CA ASN A 19 -9.98 5.07 -14.38
C ASN A 19 -8.53 5.59 -14.29
N MET A 20 -8.07 6.03 -13.12
CA MET A 20 -6.73 6.61 -12.98
C MET A 20 -6.11 6.21 -11.66
N GLY A 21 -4.87 5.72 -11.72
CA GLY A 21 -4.07 5.50 -10.53
C GLY A 21 -3.53 6.81 -9.96
N LEU A 22 -3.45 6.90 -8.63
CA LEU A 22 -2.82 8.01 -7.92
C LEU A 22 -1.48 7.56 -7.37
N LEU A 23 -0.49 8.44 -7.40
CA LEU A 23 0.84 8.22 -6.85
C LEU A 23 1.13 9.35 -5.86
N ASP A 24 1.43 8.98 -4.62
CA ASP A 24 1.91 9.89 -3.58
C ASP A 24 3.40 9.63 -3.30
N PRO A 25 4.29 10.56 -3.69
CA PRO A 25 5.72 10.46 -3.42
C PRO A 25 6.14 11.07 -2.08
N ASN A 26 5.20 11.60 -1.29
CA ASN A 26 5.48 12.35 -0.07
C ASN A 26 5.03 11.58 1.18
N THR A 27 5.44 10.31 1.29
CA THR A 27 5.24 9.52 2.51
C THR A 27 6.17 9.96 3.63
N SER A 28 5.89 9.58 4.87
CA SER A 28 6.66 9.99 6.05
C SER A 28 8.16 9.66 6.00
N ASP A 29 8.56 8.70 5.17
CA ASP A 29 9.92 8.21 5.01
C ASP A 29 10.49 8.34 3.59
N GLY A 30 9.79 9.05 2.70
CA GLY A 30 10.24 9.33 1.33
C GLY A 30 10.08 8.17 0.35
N ARG A 31 9.30 7.15 0.72
CA ARG A 31 8.81 6.12 -0.21
C ARG A 31 7.63 6.64 -1.05
N VAL A 32 7.15 5.79 -1.95
CA VAL A 32 6.03 6.08 -2.84
C VAL A 32 4.89 5.12 -2.55
N ILE A 33 3.69 5.64 -2.38
CA ILE A 33 2.45 4.85 -2.33
C ILE A 33 1.62 5.07 -3.58
N PHE A 34 1.04 3.98 -4.07
CA PHE A 34 0.13 3.91 -5.20
C PHE A 34 -1.28 3.63 -4.72
N PHE A 35 -2.25 4.24 -5.37
CA PHE A 35 -3.66 3.89 -5.31
C PHE A 35 -4.08 3.46 -6.71
N LEU A 36 -4.40 2.18 -6.88
CA LEU A 36 -4.73 1.63 -8.19
C LEU A 36 -6.17 1.12 -8.20
N PRO A 37 -7.04 1.60 -9.12
CA PRO A 37 -8.36 1.04 -9.27
C PRO A 37 -8.27 -0.41 -9.79
N TRP A 38 -8.83 -1.35 -9.05
CA TRP A 38 -8.82 -2.78 -9.39
C TRP A 38 -10.11 -3.46 -8.96
N GLN A 39 -10.82 -4.10 -9.91
CA GLN A 39 -12.03 -4.89 -9.61
C GLN A 39 -13.09 -4.15 -8.76
N LYS A 40 -13.37 -2.87 -9.06
CA LYS A 40 -14.27 -2.00 -8.25
C LYS A 40 -13.82 -1.81 -6.80
N HIS A 41 -12.52 -1.83 -6.58
CA HIS A 41 -11.85 -1.54 -5.32
C HIS A 41 -10.62 -0.67 -5.62
N THR A 42 -9.99 -0.19 -4.56
CA THR A 42 -8.71 0.51 -4.62
C THR A 42 -7.64 -0.34 -3.98
N MET A 43 -6.58 -0.69 -4.72
CA MET A 43 -5.40 -1.33 -4.17
C MET A 43 -4.42 -0.24 -3.72
N ALA A 44 -4.01 -0.25 -2.45
CA ALA A 44 -3.07 0.70 -1.88
C ALA A 44 -1.78 -0.01 -1.41
N GLY A 45 -0.62 0.58 -1.67
CA GLY A 45 0.68 0.01 -1.31
C GLY A 45 1.85 0.76 -1.96
N THR A 46 3.11 0.38 -1.76
CA THR A 46 3.57 -0.86 -1.12
C THR A 46 4.45 -0.59 0.10
N THR A 47 4.91 -1.66 0.75
CA THR A 47 5.95 -1.63 1.80
C THR A 47 7.26 -2.21 1.28
N ASP A 48 8.34 -1.96 2.02
CA ASP A 48 9.67 -2.48 1.72
C ASP A 48 10.32 -2.89 3.05
N THR A 49 10.18 -4.17 3.39
CA THR A 49 10.61 -4.75 4.66
C THR A 49 11.49 -5.96 4.41
N SER A 50 12.66 -6.01 5.05
CA SER A 50 13.56 -7.18 4.99
C SER A 50 12.82 -8.45 5.42
N CYS A 51 12.92 -9.52 4.64
CA CYS A 51 12.23 -10.77 4.92
C CYS A 51 13.13 -12.00 4.70
N GLU A 52 12.65 -13.15 5.19
CA GLU A 52 13.17 -14.46 4.77
C GLU A 52 12.31 -14.97 3.59
N VAL A 53 12.93 -15.72 2.68
CA VAL A 53 12.20 -16.27 1.51
C VAL A 53 11.26 -17.38 1.96
N THR A 54 10.00 -17.28 1.54
CA THR A 54 8.96 -18.28 1.80
C THR A 54 7.98 -18.30 0.63
N ASP A 55 7.38 -19.47 0.36
CA ASP A 55 6.29 -19.62 -0.60
C ASP A 55 4.96 -19.06 -0.08
N TYR A 56 4.89 -18.77 1.24
CA TYR A 56 3.70 -18.29 1.92
C TYR A 56 3.99 -17.01 2.71
N PRO A 57 4.37 -15.90 2.05
CA PRO A 57 4.56 -14.63 2.74
C PRO A 57 3.21 -14.13 3.26
N SER A 58 3.22 -13.58 4.46
CA SER A 58 2.05 -12.93 5.05
C SER A 58 2.38 -11.51 5.46
N PRO A 59 1.44 -10.57 5.35
CA PRO A 59 1.65 -9.20 5.79
C PRO A 59 1.87 -9.14 7.30
N SER A 60 2.79 -8.30 7.75
CA SER A 60 2.93 -7.97 9.16
C SER A 60 1.86 -6.94 9.56
N THR A 61 1.60 -6.81 10.87
CA THR A 61 0.64 -5.80 11.35
C THR A 61 1.21 -4.39 11.14
N GLU A 62 2.53 -4.28 11.25
CA GLU A 62 3.32 -3.07 11.04
C GLU A 62 3.21 -2.57 9.60
N ASP A 63 3.30 -3.47 8.61
CA ASP A 63 3.11 -3.11 7.20
C ASP A 63 1.69 -2.57 6.95
N VAL A 64 0.68 -3.20 7.56
CA VAL A 64 -0.73 -2.75 7.42
C VAL A 64 -0.91 -1.37 8.05
N TYR A 65 -0.40 -1.15 9.26
CA TYR A 65 -0.50 0.15 9.92
C TYR A 65 0.29 1.23 9.21
N PHE A 66 1.46 0.92 8.65
CA PHE A 66 2.21 1.85 7.83
C PHE A 66 1.37 2.34 6.65
N ILE A 67 0.80 1.42 5.85
CA ILE A 67 -0.03 1.82 4.70
C ILE A 67 -1.22 2.65 5.18
N LEU A 68 -1.92 2.25 6.25
CA LEU A 68 -3.06 2.99 6.79
C LEU A 68 -2.68 4.40 7.28
N ASP A 69 -1.52 4.57 7.92
CA ASP A 69 -1.09 5.87 8.44
C ASP A 69 -0.70 6.83 7.31
N GLU A 70 -0.05 6.33 6.26
CA GLU A 70 0.30 7.15 5.10
C GLU A 70 -0.94 7.59 4.33
N ILE A 71 -1.89 6.67 4.12
CA ILE A 71 -3.09 7.00 3.34
C ILE A 71 -4.14 7.76 4.16
N LYS A 72 -4.01 7.90 5.49
CA LYS A 72 -5.04 8.48 6.37
C LYS A 72 -5.53 9.86 5.92
N ASN A 73 -4.64 10.68 5.36
CA ASN A 73 -4.97 12.02 4.86
C ASN A 73 -5.86 11.97 3.61
N TYR A 74 -5.84 10.84 2.89
CA TYR A 74 -6.73 10.53 1.78
C TYR A 74 -7.99 9.78 2.24
N LEU A 75 -8.01 9.26 3.48
CA LEU A 75 -9.17 8.57 4.05
C LEU A 75 -10.20 9.51 4.67
N SER A 76 -9.81 10.74 5.02
CA SER A 76 -10.71 11.73 5.61
C SER A 76 -11.66 12.30 4.57
N SER A 77 -12.93 11.86 4.65
CA SER A 77 -14.10 12.59 4.14
C SER A 77 -14.62 13.58 5.17
#